data_AF-A0A963F9D2-F1
#
_entry.id   AF-A0A963F9D2-F1
#
_cell.length_a   1.000
_cell.length_b   1.000
_cell.length_c   1.000
_cell.angle_alpha   90.00
_cell.angle_beta   90.00
_cell.angle_gamma   90.00
#
_symmetry.space_group_name_H-M   'P 1'
#
loop_
_entity.id
_entity.type
_entity.pdbx_description
1 polymer ?
#
loop_
_entity_poly.entity_id
_entity_poly.type
_entity_poly.pdbx_seq_one_letter_code
_entity_poly.pdbx_strand_id
1 'polypeptide(L)'
;MSWIVTIVVALLSGALGLAVAGYVAAAWANWYHVSNFEGASGYLVVGIGLLGGVAGIVIGVLVSRYLGGPGSAGFLKAGLISLACIASIGGIAAVIGRMGADIAPEQDGQTLTLEVELRFPAGERPDADADWRFELASVEGGRQRAKQEGGVRMDAVREEAGRWIMPAGVYLFTQRGQRVIRLAKGLEGYAAFGMPTTSGPVRAGDAWSEWLPPRQQDGSAWPDSKMSYRYRYQLNAPPKPAPDPRIAEADAFVALRPDDPVEQWIAHMPYSAPFKRVQAVMKVVEARQPEVAQLIRAPDGKLRAAGLRVVVSLEQVQPEIRDAVAAEGEALADALRAFNAMDANDTGFMDTQVALRSRFNEWKTAWWVVIHRFEIDGRTPLQTMRDLAEKRAADTTMGEIVTNAQVLLDEMDKRNKPAN
;
A
#
# COMPACT_ATOMS: atom_id res chain seq x y z
N MET A 1 38.88 -28.15 20.53
CA MET A 1 37.91 -28.64 19.53
C MET A 1 38.48 -28.61 18.12
N SER A 2 38.10 -29.54 17.24
CA SER A 2 38.47 -29.47 15.81
C SER A 2 37.76 -28.28 15.13
N TRP A 3 38.30 -27.83 13.99
CA TRP A 3 37.72 -26.72 13.22
C TRP A 3 36.31 -27.04 12.71
N ILE A 4 36.08 -28.27 12.27
CA ILE A 4 34.76 -28.71 11.78
C ILE A 4 33.69 -28.53 12.88
N VAL A 5 33.98 -28.97 14.11
CA VAL A 5 33.04 -28.82 15.23
C VAL A 5 32.77 -27.35 15.56
N THR A 6 33.76 -26.47 15.43
CA THR A 6 33.53 -25.02 15.58
C THR A 6 32.68 -24.43 14.49
N ILE A 7 32.88 -24.84 13.24
CA ILE A 7 32.04 -24.39 12.12
C ILE A 7 30.58 -24.81 12.37
N VAL A 8 30.36 -26.05 12.84
CA VAL A 8 29.01 -26.51 13.18
C VAL A 8 28.38 -25.66 14.30
N VAL A 9 29.10 -25.41 15.41
CA VAL A 9 28.61 -24.54 16.49
C VAL A 9 28.33 -23.12 15.98
N ALA A 10 29.20 -22.58 15.13
CA ALA A 10 29.05 -21.25 14.56
C ALA A 10 27.82 -21.14 13.65
N LEU A 11 27.57 -22.13 12.79
CA LEU A 11 26.39 -22.15 11.92
C LEU A 11 25.08 -22.28 12.73
N LEU A 12 25.05 -23.14 13.74
CA LEU A 12 23.89 -23.25 14.64
C LEU A 12 23.64 -21.95 15.41
N SER A 13 24.72 -21.32 15.89
CA SER A 13 24.66 -20.01 16.56
C SER A 13 24.19 -18.91 15.61
N GLY A 14 24.64 -18.93 14.35
CA GLY A 14 24.18 -18.03 13.30
C GLY A 14 22.70 -18.18 12.99
N ALA A 15 22.22 -19.42 12.83
CA ALA A 15 20.80 -19.69 12.59
C ALA A 15 19.92 -19.17 13.74
N LEU A 16 20.33 -19.40 15.00
CA LEU A 16 19.62 -18.84 16.16
C LEU A 16 19.70 -17.31 16.19
N GLY A 17 20.88 -16.73 15.96
CA GLY A 17 21.09 -15.29 15.93
C GLY A 17 20.18 -14.60 14.90
N LEU A 18 20.02 -15.21 13.73
CA LEU A 18 19.12 -14.75 12.69
C LEU A 18 17.66 -14.78 13.16
N ALA A 19 17.21 -15.89 13.73
CA ALA A 19 15.84 -16.04 14.21
C ALA A 19 15.51 -15.08 15.37
N VAL A 20 16.40 -14.96 16.36
CA VAL A 20 16.22 -14.08 17.52
C VAL A 20 16.22 -12.62 17.09
N ALA A 21 17.20 -12.18 16.29
CA ALA A 21 17.25 -10.80 15.84
C ALA A 21 16.07 -10.45 14.91
N GLY A 22 15.66 -11.36 14.02
CA GLY A 22 14.48 -11.20 13.19
C GLY A 22 13.20 -11.07 14.02
N TYR A 23 13.03 -11.89 15.05
CA TYR A 23 11.88 -11.80 15.97
C TYR A 23 11.85 -10.47 16.74
N VAL A 24 13.01 -10.04 17.28
CA VAL A 24 13.13 -8.76 17.98
C VAL A 24 12.85 -7.59 17.03
N ALA A 25 13.35 -7.64 15.79
CA ALA A 25 13.08 -6.62 14.78
C ALA A 25 11.60 -6.58 14.38
N ALA A 26 10.92 -7.73 14.30
CA ALA A 26 9.48 -7.78 14.03
C ALA A 26 8.69 -7.17 15.20
N ALA A 27 9.10 -7.45 16.43
CA ALA A 27 8.53 -6.81 17.61
C ALA A 27 8.75 -5.28 17.58
N TRP A 28 9.95 -4.80 17.23
CA TRP A 28 10.22 -3.38 17.07
C TRP A 28 9.40 -2.73 15.96
N ALA A 29 9.27 -3.39 14.80
CA ALA A 29 8.44 -2.88 13.71
C ALA A 29 7.01 -2.64 14.19
N ASN A 30 6.46 -3.56 14.99
CA ASN A 30 5.15 -3.39 15.60
C ASN A 30 5.12 -2.26 16.65
N TRP A 31 6.05 -2.30 17.61
CA TRP A 31 6.08 -1.34 18.72
C TRP A 31 6.33 0.12 18.29
N TYR A 32 7.05 0.33 17.20
CA TYR A 32 7.35 1.65 16.63
C TYR A 32 6.48 1.98 15.42
N HIS A 33 5.48 1.16 15.11
CA HIS A 33 4.56 1.35 13.99
C HIS A 33 5.28 1.61 12.65
N VAL A 34 6.35 0.85 12.38
CA VAL A 34 7.09 0.95 11.12
C VAL A 34 6.14 0.59 9.98
N SER A 35 6.00 1.50 9.01
CA SER A 35 5.05 1.36 7.92
C SER A 35 5.26 0.06 7.13
N ASN A 36 4.15 -0.55 6.72
CA ASN A 36 4.15 -1.65 5.76
C ASN A 36 4.19 -1.17 4.30
N PHE A 37 4.11 0.15 4.07
CA PHE A 37 4.25 0.74 2.74
C PHE A 37 5.61 0.35 2.15
N GLU A 38 5.61 -0.09 0.90
CA GLU A 38 6.80 -0.58 0.19
C GLU A 38 7.57 -1.73 0.88
N GLY A 39 6.98 -2.38 1.88
CA GLY A 39 7.63 -3.47 2.62
C GLY A 39 8.74 -3.01 3.58
N ALA A 40 8.75 -1.74 4.00
CA ALA A 40 9.79 -1.19 4.89
C ALA A 40 9.97 -2.01 6.19
N SER A 41 8.87 -2.42 6.82
CA SER A 41 8.88 -3.33 7.97
C SER A 41 9.53 -4.68 7.65
N GLY A 42 9.26 -5.24 6.46
CA GLY A 42 9.86 -6.48 5.98
C GLY A 42 11.38 -6.34 5.76
N TYR A 43 11.82 -5.25 5.13
CA TYR A 43 13.24 -4.96 4.95
C TYR A 43 13.97 -4.78 6.28
N LEU A 44 13.35 -4.12 7.26
CA LEU A 44 13.90 -3.99 8.61
C LEU A 44 14.11 -5.37 9.25
N VAL A 45 13.11 -6.25 9.22
CA VAL A 45 13.17 -7.59 9.80
C VAL A 45 14.25 -8.43 9.15
N VAL A 46 14.30 -8.45 7.81
CA VAL A 46 15.31 -9.22 7.06
C VAL A 46 16.71 -8.66 7.31
N GLY A 47 16.87 -7.33 7.26
CA GLY A 47 18.17 -6.68 7.49
C GLY A 47 18.74 -6.95 8.88
N ILE A 48 17.94 -6.74 9.93
CA ILE A 48 18.37 -7.00 11.32
C ILE A 48 18.55 -8.51 11.56
N GLY A 49 17.71 -9.36 10.97
CA GLY A 49 17.88 -10.81 11.02
C GLY A 49 19.22 -11.26 10.44
N LEU A 50 19.59 -10.79 9.24
CA LEU A 50 20.87 -11.14 8.62
C LEU A 50 22.07 -10.68 9.45
N LEU A 51 22.02 -9.46 10.00
CA LEU A 51 23.05 -8.95 10.92
C LEU A 51 23.16 -9.80 12.19
N GLY A 52 22.02 -10.20 12.76
CA GLY A 52 21.97 -11.14 13.89
C GLY A 52 22.58 -12.50 13.55
N GLY A 53 22.37 -12.98 12.33
CA GLY A 53 22.99 -14.22 11.84
C GLY A 53 24.51 -14.13 11.80
N VAL A 54 25.06 -13.06 11.23
CA VAL A 54 26.50 -12.81 11.19
C VAL A 54 27.08 -12.70 12.61
N ALA A 55 26.44 -11.92 13.49
CA ALA A 55 26.87 -11.79 14.88
C ALA A 55 26.84 -13.15 15.63
N GLY A 56 25.81 -13.96 15.40
CA GLY A 56 25.69 -15.31 15.96
C GLY A 56 26.82 -16.25 15.52
N ILE A 57 27.23 -16.20 14.24
CA ILE A 57 28.39 -16.96 13.74
C ILE A 57 29.66 -16.54 14.46
N VAL A 58 29.91 -15.22 14.58
CA VAL A 58 31.10 -14.69 15.27
C VAL A 58 31.13 -15.14 16.73
N ILE A 59 30.01 -15.02 17.46
CA ILE A 59 29.90 -15.49 18.84
C ILE A 59 30.20 -16.99 18.92
N GLY A 60 29.60 -17.80 18.05
CA GLY A 60 29.79 -19.25 18.04
C GLY A 60 31.24 -19.66 17.77
N VAL A 61 31.95 -18.95 16.87
CA VAL A 61 33.39 -19.15 16.64
C VAL A 61 34.18 -18.80 17.89
N LEU A 62 34.00 -17.60 18.45
CA LEU A 62 34.77 -17.13 19.60
C LEU A 62 34.58 -18.04 20.82
N VAL A 63 33.33 -18.33 21.20
CA VAL A 63 33.02 -19.21 22.33
C VAL A 63 33.60 -20.60 22.13
N SER A 64 33.47 -21.16 20.93
CA SER A 64 34.05 -22.48 20.60
C SER A 64 35.58 -22.51 20.69
N ARG A 65 36.25 -21.41 20.37
CA ARG A 65 37.72 -21.32 20.38
C ARG A 65 38.27 -21.09 21.78
N TYR A 66 37.62 -20.26 22.59
CA TYR A 66 38.10 -19.90 23.93
C TYR A 66 37.60 -20.84 25.03
N LEU A 67 36.38 -21.38 24.89
CA LEU A 67 35.72 -22.15 25.95
C LEU A 67 35.47 -23.63 25.56
N GLY A 68 35.75 -24.00 24.32
CA GLY A 68 35.57 -25.36 23.80
C GLY A 68 36.67 -26.34 24.23
N GLY A 69 36.34 -27.25 25.14
CA GLY A 69 37.21 -28.37 25.54
C GLY A 69 37.32 -29.49 24.49
N PRO A 70 38.16 -30.52 24.70
CA PRO A 70 38.17 -31.70 23.86
C PRO A 70 36.89 -32.55 24.04
N GLY A 71 36.52 -33.33 23.01
CA GLY A 71 35.40 -34.27 23.05
C GLY A 71 33.99 -33.64 22.98
N SER A 72 32.97 -34.47 23.17
CA SER A 72 31.55 -34.10 23.10
C SER A 72 31.11 -33.12 24.18
N ALA A 73 31.71 -33.19 25.37
CA ALA A 73 31.48 -32.24 26.45
C ALA A 73 31.88 -30.80 26.07
N GLY A 74 32.98 -30.65 25.31
CA GLY A 74 33.42 -29.35 24.79
C GLY A 74 32.44 -28.76 23.77
N PHE A 75 31.88 -29.58 22.88
CA PHE A 75 30.86 -29.18 21.91
C PHE A 75 29.59 -28.69 22.62
N LEU A 76 29.05 -29.48 23.54
CA LEU A 76 27.84 -29.12 24.29
C LEU A 76 28.04 -27.84 25.10
N LYS A 77 29.15 -27.71 25.82
CA LYS A 77 29.48 -26.51 26.59
C LYS A 77 29.56 -25.28 25.69
N ALA A 78 30.33 -25.35 24.59
CA ALA A 78 30.48 -24.22 23.67
C ALA A 78 29.16 -23.85 22.99
N GLY A 79 28.37 -24.85 22.57
CA GLY A 79 27.05 -24.65 22.00
C GLY A 79 26.12 -23.93 22.97
N LEU A 80 25.91 -24.50 24.17
CA LEU A 80 25.00 -23.93 25.16
C LEU A 80 25.38 -22.51 25.58
N ILE A 81 26.67 -22.24 25.79
CA ILE A 81 27.14 -20.88 26.13
C ILE A 81 26.88 -19.91 24.97
N SER A 82 27.14 -20.31 23.73
CA SER A 82 26.88 -19.46 22.55
C SER A 82 25.41 -19.10 22.42
N LEU A 83 24.52 -20.10 22.56
CA LEU A 83 23.08 -19.89 22.50
C LEU A 83 22.59 -19.00 23.65
N ALA A 84 23.12 -19.20 24.87
CA ALA A 84 22.79 -18.37 26.02
C ALA A 84 23.22 -16.90 25.82
N CYS A 85 24.41 -16.65 25.26
CA CYS A 85 24.86 -15.30 24.91
C CYS A 85 23.92 -14.63 23.90
N ILE A 86 23.57 -15.33 22.82
CA ILE A 86 22.66 -14.80 21.78
C ILE A 86 21.28 -14.48 22.37
N ALA A 87 20.71 -15.40 23.14
CA ALA A 87 19.42 -15.19 23.80
C ALA A 87 19.46 -14.00 24.78
N SER A 88 20.56 -13.84 25.52
CA SER A 88 20.74 -12.73 26.47
C SER A 88 20.83 -11.39 25.75
N ILE A 89 21.61 -11.30 24.67
CA ILE A 89 21.73 -10.07 23.86
C ILE A 89 20.38 -9.73 23.23
N GLY A 90 19.69 -10.71 22.64
CA GLY A 90 18.36 -10.52 22.06
C GLY A 90 17.33 -10.07 23.09
N GLY A 91 17.32 -10.66 24.28
CA GLY A 91 16.45 -10.28 25.39
C GLY A 91 16.70 -8.85 25.87
N ILE A 92 17.97 -8.46 26.05
CA ILE A 92 18.34 -7.08 26.44
C ILE A 92 17.89 -6.09 25.35
N ALA A 93 18.15 -6.39 24.07
CA ALA A 93 17.72 -5.55 22.95
C ALA A 93 16.19 -5.40 22.92
N ALA A 94 15.45 -6.49 23.12
CA ALA A 94 13.99 -6.46 23.20
C ALA A 94 13.50 -5.57 24.36
N VAL A 95 14.09 -5.69 25.55
CA VAL A 95 13.73 -4.88 26.72
C VAL A 95 14.01 -3.39 26.46
N ILE A 96 15.20 -3.05 25.96
CA ILE A 96 15.56 -1.65 25.65
C ILE A 96 14.60 -1.09 24.59
N GLY A 97 14.34 -1.85 23.52
CA GLY A 97 13.39 -1.44 22.48
C GLY A 97 11.98 -1.24 23.03
N ARG A 98 11.52 -2.14 23.92
CA ARG A 98 10.20 -2.06 24.56
C ARG A 98 10.08 -0.86 25.49
N MET A 99 11.16 -0.52 26.20
CA MET A 99 11.23 0.65 27.08
C MET A 99 11.22 1.97 26.30
N GLY A 100 11.67 1.98 25.05
CA GLY A 100 11.61 3.16 24.16
C GLY A 100 10.27 3.32 23.44
N ALA A 101 9.54 2.24 23.22
CA ALA A 101 8.34 2.22 22.40
C ALA A 101 7.15 2.98 23.01
N ASP A 102 6.29 3.48 22.10
CA ASP A 102 4.97 4.01 22.38
C ASP A 102 3.94 2.92 22.11
N ILE A 103 3.58 2.19 23.18
CA ILE A 103 2.64 1.08 23.08
C ILE A 103 1.27 1.55 23.53
N ALA A 104 0.32 1.37 22.63
CA ALA A 104 -1.08 1.65 22.88
C ALA A 104 -1.58 0.79 24.06
N PRO A 105 -2.31 1.38 25.02
CA PRO A 105 -3.05 0.60 26.00
C PRO A 105 -4.07 -0.30 25.30
N GLU A 106 -4.05 -1.58 25.67
CA GLU A 106 -5.05 -2.54 25.26
C GLU A 106 -5.88 -2.97 26.48
N GLN A 107 -7.16 -3.22 26.25
CA GLN A 107 -8.05 -3.89 27.17
C GLN A 107 -8.65 -5.09 26.42
N ASP A 108 -8.43 -6.29 26.93
CA ASP A 108 -8.88 -7.55 26.31
C ASP A 108 -8.40 -7.73 24.84
N GLY A 109 -7.17 -7.26 24.55
CA GLY A 109 -6.57 -7.28 23.20
C GLY A 109 -7.16 -6.25 22.24
N GLN A 110 -8.07 -5.40 22.71
CA GLN A 110 -8.65 -4.32 21.95
C GLN A 110 -8.02 -2.99 22.35
N THR A 111 -7.70 -2.21 21.34
CA THR A 111 -7.11 -0.89 21.50
C THR A 111 -8.16 0.12 21.97
N LEU A 112 -7.73 1.19 22.63
CA LEU A 112 -8.64 2.20 23.14
C LEU A 112 -8.73 3.44 22.24
N THR A 113 -9.94 3.97 22.08
CA THR A 113 -10.19 5.29 21.52
C THR A 113 -10.49 6.26 22.67
N LEU A 114 -9.80 7.39 22.67
CA LEU A 114 -10.13 8.52 23.51
C LEU A 114 -11.22 9.33 22.82
N GLU A 115 -12.44 9.27 23.34
CA GLU A 115 -13.51 10.18 22.94
C GLU A 115 -13.45 11.43 23.82
N VAL A 116 -13.57 12.59 23.20
CA VAL A 116 -13.53 13.89 23.86
C VAL A 116 -14.74 14.71 23.44
N GLU A 117 -15.30 15.44 24.38
CA GLU A 117 -16.23 16.52 24.10
C GLU A 117 -15.59 17.84 24.47
N LEU A 118 -15.53 18.74 23.49
CA LEU A 118 -14.95 20.07 23.63
C LEU A 118 -16.10 21.07 23.74
N ARG A 119 -16.20 21.77 24.87
CA ARG A 119 -17.21 22.78 25.12
C ARG A 119 -16.62 24.17 24.87
N PHE A 120 -17.17 24.87 23.88
CA PHE A 120 -16.76 26.20 23.43
C PHE A 120 -17.14 27.29 24.42
N PRO A 121 -16.46 28.45 24.43
CA PRO A 121 -16.87 29.59 25.25
C PRO A 121 -18.34 29.97 25.05
N ALA A 122 -18.97 30.54 26.07
CA ALA A 122 -20.36 31.00 25.97
C ALA A 122 -20.50 32.04 24.84
N GLY A 123 -21.51 31.85 23.98
CA GLY A 123 -21.76 32.71 22.81
C GLY A 123 -20.89 32.40 21.58
N GLU A 124 -19.91 31.49 21.68
CA GLU A 124 -19.08 31.09 20.55
C GLU A 124 -19.57 29.75 19.95
N ARG A 125 -19.83 29.76 18.65
CA ARG A 125 -20.22 28.58 17.88
C ARG A 125 -19.03 28.10 17.04
N PRO A 126 -18.73 26.80 17.01
CA PRO A 126 -17.75 26.28 16.07
C PRO A 126 -18.22 26.52 14.63
N ASP A 127 -17.31 27.07 13.84
CA ASP A 127 -17.48 27.32 12.42
C ASP A 127 -17.61 25.99 11.67
N ALA A 128 -18.72 25.79 10.95
CA ALA A 128 -19.03 24.53 10.28
C ALA A 128 -18.13 24.28 9.05
N ASP A 129 -17.67 25.35 8.41
CA ASP A 129 -16.89 25.30 7.17
C ASP A 129 -15.38 25.31 7.43
N ALA A 130 -14.98 25.37 8.71
CA ALA A 130 -13.58 25.40 9.10
C ALA A 130 -12.93 24.01 9.09
N ASP A 131 -11.65 23.96 8.70
CA ASP A 131 -10.80 22.77 8.80
C ASP A 131 -10.40 22.53 10.26
N TRP A 132 -11.28 21.90 11.03
CA TRP A 132 -11.01 21.53 12.41
C TRP A 132 -10.17 20.26 12.48
N ARG A 133 -9.08 20.32 13.25
CA ARG A 133 -8.21 19.16 13.51
C ARG A 133 -8.11 18.90 15.00
N PHE A 134 -8.21 17.63 15.35
CA PHE A 134 -8.05 17.17 16.73
C PHE A 134 -6.83 16.26 16.82
N GLU A 135 -5.96 16.50 17.79
CA GLU A 135 -4.77 15.66 17.99
C GLU A 135 -4.57 15.31 19.47
N LEU A 136 -3.98 14.14 19.70
CA LEU A 136 -3.43 13.72 20.98
C LEU A 136 -1.91 13.72 20.88
N ALA A 137 -1.26 14.43 21.77
CA ALA A 137 0.19 14.46 21.90
C ALA A 137 0.63 13.82 23.23
N SER A 138 1.80 13.17 23.21
CA SER A 138 2.52 12.77 24.41
C SER A 138 3.72 13.70 24.62
N VAL A 139 3.82 14.28 25.81
CA VAL A 139 4.84 15.26 26.19
C VAL A 139 5.66 14.72 27.37
N GLU A 140 6.98 14.83 27.28
CA GLU A 140 7.91 14.47 28.35
C GLU A 140 9.00 15.53 28.46
N GLY A 141 9.27 16.03 29.66
CA GLY A 141 10.24 17.11 29.87
C GLY A 141 9.93 18.39 29.08
N GLY A 142 8.65 18.67 28.82
CA GLY A 142 8.21 19.83 28.03
C GLY A 142 8.39 19.71 26.51
N ARG A 143 8.88 18.56 26.00
CA ARG A 143 9.02 18.29 24.57
C ARG A 143 7.97 17.27 24.12
N GLN A 144 7.41 17.50 22.94
CA GLN A 144 6.51 16.54 22.29
C GLN A 144 7.33 15.33 21.82
N ARG A 145 6.99 14.15 22.31
CA ARG A 145 7.63 12.89 21.91
C ARG A 145 6.98 12.27 20.69
N ALA A 146 5.66 12.25 20.69
CA ALA A 146 4.84 11.65 19.65
C ALA A 146 3.46 12.32 19.63
N LYS A 147 2.78 12.22 18.49
CA LYS A 147 1.40 12.67 18.33
C LYS A 147 0.62 11.74 17.42
N GLN A 148 -0.68 11.72 17.61
CA GLN A 148 -1.64 11.01 16.79
C GLN A 148 -2.77 11.98 16.42
N GLU A 149 -3.09 12.03 15.13
CA GLU A 149 -4.23 12.79 14.64
C GLU A 149 -5.52 11.98 14.85
N GLY A 150 -6.58 12.69 15.23
CA GLY A 150 -7.93 12.20 15.39
C GLY A 150 -8.90 12.99 14.51
N GLY A 151 -10.19 12.77 14.73
CA GLY A 151 -11.26 13.43 13.98
C GLY A 151 -12.22 14.17 14.90
N VAL A 152 -12.72 15.31 14.42
CA VAL A 152 -13.91 15.94 14.98
C VAL A 152 -15.16 15.38 14.30
N ARG A 153 -16.28 15.31 15.03
CA ARG A 153 -17.59 14.91 14.53
C ARG A 153 -18.47 16.15 14.38
N MET A 154 -18.31 16.86 13.27
CA MET A 154 -19.01 18.12 13.01
C MET A 154 -20.53 17.94 12.90
N ASP A 155 -20.98 16.79 12.42
CA ASP A 155 -22.38 16.36 12.33
C ASP A 155 -23.03 16.13 13.70
N ALA A 156 -22.23 15.85 14.72
CA ALA A 156 -22.68 15.61 16.10
C ALA A 156 -22.51 16.84 17.02
N VAL A 157 -22.15 18.00 16.46
CA VAL A 157 -22.06 19.26 17.21
C VAL A 157 -23.45 19.67 17.71
N ARG A 158 -23.53 20.03 18.99
CA ARG A 158 -24.81 20.36 19.65
C ARG A 158 -24.65 21.46 20.68
N GLU A 159 -25.75 22.11 21.03
CA GLU A 159 -25.79 23.09 22.12
C GLU A 159 -26.34 22.43 23.40
N GLU A 160 -25.64 22.63 24.52
CA GLU A 160 -26.02 22.11 25.84
C GLU A 160 -25.79 23.21 26.88
N ALA A 161 -26.83 23.59 27.63
CA ALA A 161 -26.78 24.66 28.62
C ALA A 161 -26.17 25.98 28.11
N GLY A 162 -26.53 26.40 26.90
CA GLY A 162 -26.08 27.68 26.30
C GLY A 162 -24.64 27.68 25.77
N ARG A 163 -24.00 26.50 25.66
CA ARG A 163 -22.64 26.34 25.13
C ARG A 163 -22.60 25.24 24.07
N TRP A 164 -21.83 25.46 23.02
CA TRP A 164 -21.64 24.48 21.96
C TRP A 164 -20.64 23.41 22.38
N ILE A 165 -20.99 22.15 22.12
CA ILE A 165 -20.18 20.97 22.36
C ILE A 165 -19.83 20.35 21.01
N MET A 166 -18.53 20.17 20.78
CA MET A 166 -17.97 19.46 19.63
C MET A 166 -17.38 18.13 20.08
N PRO A 167 -17.97 16.99 19.67
CA PRO A 167 -17.39 15.68 19.90
C PRO A 167 -16.17 15.46 19.00
N ALA A 168 -15.14 14.83 19.54
CA ALA A 168 -13.94 14.42 18.83
C ALA A 168 -13.48 13.04 19.31
N GLY A 169 -12.63 12.39 18.55
CA GLY A 169 -12.09 11.08 18.86
C GLY A 169 -10.68 10.89 18.32
N VAL A 170 -9.83 10.24 19.10
CA VAL A 170 -8.45 9.94 18.70
C VAL A 170 -8.03 8.59 19.27
N TYR A 171 -7.26 7.84 18.50
CA TYR A 171 -6.68 6.59 18.97
C TYR A 171 -5.69 6.85 20.11
N LEU A 172 -5.81 6.09 21.20
CA LEU A 172 -4.89 6.20 22.31
C LEU A 172 -3.63 5.39 21.98
N PHE A 173 -2.60 6.08 21.49
CA PHE A 173 -1.39 5.43 20.96
C PHE A 173 -0.30 5.15 22.00
N THR A 174 -0.35 5.76 23.20
CA THR A 174 0.69 5.56 24.23
C THR A 174 0.13 5.73 25.63
N GLN A 175 0.67 4.93 26.57
CA GLN A 175 0.48 5.16 27.99
C GLN A 175 1.52 6.11 28.60
N ARG A 176 2.58 6.47 27.86
CA ARG A 176 3.74 7.22 28.36
C ARG A 176 3.56 8.72 28.19
N GLY A 177 4.27 9.46 29.05
CA GLY A 177 4.30 10.92 29.05
C GLY A 177 2.99 11.54 29.53
N GLN A 178 3.01 12.87 29.67
CA GLN A 178 1.80 13.64 29.90
C GLN A 178 1.04 13.75 28.59
N ARG A 179 -0.23 13.36 28.60
CA ARG A 179 -1.11 13.44 27.44
C ARG A 179 -1.67 14.85 27.31
N VAL A 180 -1.65 15.38 26.10
CA VAL A 180 -2.18 16.71 25.78
C VAL A 180 -3.10 16.55 24.58
N ILE A 181 -4.36 16.96 24.73
CA ILE A 181 -5.27 17.08 23.58
C ILE A 181 -5.17 18.49 23.01
N ARG A 182 -5.25 18.61 21.69
CA ARG A 182 -5.27 19.90 21.02
C ARG A 182 -6.36 19.94 19.96
N LEU A 183 -6.99 21.09 19.87
CA LEU A 183 -7.90 21.47 18.80
C LEU A 183 -7.22 22.58 18.00
N ALA A 184 -7.18 22.44 16.68
CA ALA A 184 -6.66 23.43 15.76
C ALA A 184 -7.73 23.80 14.72
N LYS A 185 -7.67 25.05 14.24
CA LYS A 185 -8.48 25.57 13.14
C LYS A 185 -7.52 25.87 11.97
N GLY A 186 -7.47 25.00 10.97
CA GLY A 186 -6.46 25.00 9.93
C GLY A 186 -5.06 24.70 10.49
N LEU A 187 -4.11 25.62 10.28
CA LEU A 187 -2.75 25.53 10.84
C LEU A 187 -2.61 26.22 12.20
N GLU A 188 -3.63 26.96 12.65
CA GLU A 188 -3.58 27.70 13.91
C GLU A 188 -4.06 26.82 15.07
N GLY A 189 -3.26 26.76 16.13
CA GLY A 189 -3.68 26.13 17.38
C GLY A 189 -4.80 26.93 18.03
N TYR A 190 -5.93 26.28 18.31
CA TYR A 190 -7.11 26.93 18.88
C TYR A 190 -7.20 26.70 20.39
N ALA A 191 -7.01 25.46 20.85
CA ALA A 191 -6.94 25.14 22.27
C ALA A 191 -6.06 23.92 22.55
N ALA A 192 -5.45 23.88 23.74
CA ALA A 192 -4.62 22.77 24.20
C ALA A 192 -4.89 22.47 25.68
N PHE A 193 -5.11 21.20 26.02
CA PHE A 193 -5.37 20.79 27.40
C PHE A 193 -4.50 19.62 27.80
N GLY A 194 -3.80 19.75 28.93
CA GLY A 194 -3.19 18.62 29.61
C GLY A 194 -4.27 17.72 30.20
N MET A 195 -4.19 16.43 29.91
CA MET A 195 -5.06 15.41 30.49
C MET A 195 -4.52 14.96 31.84
N PRO A 196 -5.41 14.63 32.81
CA PRO A 196 -4.99 13.99 34.05
C PRO A 196 -4.26 12.68 33.75
N THR A 197 -3.07 12.50 34.34
CA THR A 197 -2.35 11.24 34.30
C THR A 197 -3.01 10.25 35.27
N THR A 198 -3.58 9.17 34.75
CA THR A 198 -4.07 8.07 35.60
C THR A 198 -2.88 7.23 36.08
N SER A 199 -2.77 7.00 37.39
CA SER A 199 -1.72 6.16 38.00
C SER A 199 -1.92 4.64 37.78
N GLY A 200 -2.99 4.24 37.09
CA GLY A 200 -3.33 2.84 36.81
C GLY A 200 -3.66 2.58 35.34
N PRO A 201 -3.91 1.31 34.98
CA PRO A 201 -4.31 0.94 33.63
C PRO A 201 -5.57 1.69 33.23
N VAL A 202 -5.52 2.30 32.05
CA VAL A 202 -6.67 2.97 31.45
C VAL A 202 -7.72 1.91 31.16
N ARG A 203 -8.96 2.13 31.61
CA ARG A 203 -10.09 1.25 31.35
C ARG A 203 -11.13 1.95 30.51
N ALA A 204 -11.66 1.25 29.52
CA ALA A 204 -12.84 1.66 28.79
C ALA A 204 -14.05 1.72 29.73
N GLY A 205 -14.95 2.66 29.47
CA GLY A 205 -16.18 2.83 30.21
C GLY A 205 -17.08 3.87 29.56
N ASP A 206 -18.38 3.73 29.79
CA ASP A 206 -19.38 4.59 29.14
C ASP A 206 -19.52 5.96 29.82
N ALA A 207 -19.08 6.06 31.08
CA ALA A 207 -19.14 7.29 31.85
C ALA A 207 -18.13 8.32 31.35
N TRP A 208 -18.63 9.53 31.10
CA TRP A 208 -17.79 10.70 30.85
C TRP A 208 -17.08 11.15 32.13
N SER A 209 -15.89 11.72 31.98
CA SER A 209 -15.26 12.50 33.04
C SER A 209 -16.11 13.72 33.39
N GLU A 210 -15.85 14.30 34.55
CA GLU A 210 -16.24 15.69 34.83
C GLU A 210 -15.63 16.63 33.79
N TRP A 211 -16.22 17.82 33.65
CA TRP A 211 -15.66 18.88 32.81
C TRP A 211 -14.34 19.42 33.40
N LEU A 212 -13.34 19.53 32.55
CA LEU A 212 -11.98 19.96 32.87
C LEU A 212 -11.58 21.19 32.03
N PRO A 213 -10.71 22.06 32.56
CA PRO A 213 -10.29 22.12 33.96
C PRO A 213 -11.47 22.54 34.87
N PRO A 214 -11.53 22.07 36.12
CA PRO A 214 -12.65 22.39 37.00
C PRO A 214 -12.53 23.82 37.58
N ARG A 215 -11.29 24.32 37.71
CA ARG A 215 -10.94 25.61 38.32
C ARG A 215 -9.72 26.21 37.63
N GLN A 216 -9.55 27.51 37.79
CA GLN A 216 -8.33 28.23 37.41
C GLN A 216 -7.20 28.01 38.42
N GLN A 217 -5.98 28.46 38.10
CA GLN A 217 -4.82 28.34 38.99
C GLN A 217 -4.99 29.10 40.31
N ASP A 218 -5.76 30.20 40.31
CA ASP A 218 -6.09 31.00 41.50
C ASP A 218 -7.21 30.38 42.37
N GLY A 219 -7.74 29.21 41.97
CA GLY A 219 -8.81 28.51 42.67
C GLY A 219 -10.23 28.99 42.33
N SER A 220 -10.39 30.01 41.48
CA SER A 220 -11.70 30.45 40.99
C SER A 220 -12.32 29.40 40.05
N ALA A 221 -13.64 29.48 39.87
CA ALA A 221 -14.36 28.62 38.92
C ALA A 221 -13.82 28.80 37.49
N TRP A 222 -13.86 27.73 36.70
CA TRP A 222 -13.47 27.84 35.29
C TRP A 222 -14.41 28.80 34.55
N PRO A 223 -13.91 29.86 33.90
CA PRO A 223 -14.76 30.91 33.36
C PRO A 223 -15.46 30.43 32.08
N ASP A 224 -16.69 30.91 31.88
CA ASP A 224 -17.48 30.58 30.69
C ASP A 224 -16.90 31.14 29.39
N SER A 225 -15.99 32.11 29.49
CA SER A 225 -15.24 32.67 28.36
C SER A 225 -14.10 31.76 27.87
N LYS A 226 -13.85 30.62 28.53
CA LYS A 226 -12.79 29.67 28.14
C LYS A 226 -13.38 28.32 27.76
N MET A 227 -12.74 27.65 26.80
CA MET A 227 -13.06 26.27 26.47
C MET A 227 -12.84 25.33 27.66
N SER A 228 -13.63 24.27 27.72
CA SER A 228 -13.43 23.13 28.64
C SER A 228 -13.62 21.83 27.87
N TYR A 229 -13.16 20.71 28.42
CA TYR A 229 -13.33 19.40 27.80
C TYR A 229 -13.76 18.35 28.82
N ARG A 230 -14.38 17.27 28.36
CA ARG A 230 -14.52 16.03 29.11
C ARG A 230 -14.17 14.87 28.19
N TYR A 231 -13.85 13.73 28.76
CA TYR A 231 -13.42 12.59 27.96
C TYR A 231 -13.91 11.26 28.54
N ARG A 232 -13.88 10.23 27.70
CA ARG A 232 -14.02 8.84 28.11
C ARG A 232 -13.17 7.94 27.22
N TYR A 233 -12.91 6.74 27.68
CA TYR A 233 -12.22 5.72 26.89
C TYR A 233 -13.23 4.71 26.38
N GLN A 234 -13.18 4.44 25.09
CA GLN A 234 -14.02 3.46 24.42
C GLN A 234 -13.15 2.35 23.84
N LEU A 235 -13.65 1.12 23.89
CA LEU A 235 -13.03 0.04 23.13
C LEU A 235 -13.19 0.37 21.66
N ASN A 236 -12.07 0.38 20.93
CA ASN A 236 -12.13 0.53 19.50
C ASN A 236 -12.71 -0.78 18.94
N ALA A 237 -13.99 -0.76 18.55
CA ALA A 237 -14.54 -1.87 17.80
C ALA A 237 -13.65 -2.02 16.54
N PRO A 238 -13.08 -3.20 16.26
CA PRO A 238 -12.29 -3.37 15.06
C PRO A 238 -13.15 -2.90 13.88
N PRO A 239 -12.63 -2.04 12.98
CA PRO A 239 -13.39 -1.59 11.83
C PRO A 239 -13.94 -2.83 11.15
N LYS A 240 -15.25 -2.85 10.85
CA LYS A 240 -15.88 -3.97 10.17
C LYS A 240 -14.98 -4.31 8.98
N PRO A 241 -14.46 -5.53 8.88
CA PRO A 241 -13.52 -5.86 7.81
C PRO A 241 -14.17 -5.43 6.49
N ALA A 242 -13.42 -4.68 5.69
CA ALA A 242 -13.90 -4.29 4.37
C ALA A 242 -14.42 -5.57 3.68
N PRO A 243 -15.58 -5.52 3.00
CA PRO A 243 -16.04 -6.67 2.24
C PRO A 243 -14.88 -7.18 1.39
N ASP A 244 -14.61 -8.49 1.42
CA ASP A 244 -13.52 -9.05 0.63
C ASP A 244 -13.75 -8.61 -0.82
N PRO A 245 -12.82 -7.85 -1.43
CA PRO A 245 -13.01 -7.34 -2.80
C PRO A 245 -13.26 -8.48 -3.79
N ARG A 246 -12.82 -9.71 -3.49
CA ARG A 246 -13.11 -10.90 -4.30
C ARG A 246 -14.58 -11.32 -4.24
N ILE A 247 -15.23 -11.15 -3.09
CA ILE A 247 -16.66 -11.43 -2.92
C ILE A 247 -17.47 -10.35 -3.66
N ALA A 248 -17.16 -9.07 -3.44
CA ALA A 248 -17.83 -7.97 -4.15
C ALA A 248 -17.69 -8.08 -5.68
N GLU A 249 -16.50 -8.45 -6.17
CA GLU A 249 -16.27 -8.68 -7.60
C GLU A 249 -17.02 -9.93 -8.12
N ALA A 250 -17.11 -11.00 -7.32
CA ALA A 250 -17.87 -12.18 -7.67
C ALA A 250 -19.38 -11.89 -7.75
N ASP A 251 -19.90 -11.14 -6.79
CA ASP A 251 -21.31 -10.72 -6.76
C ASP A 251 -21.64 -9.81 -7.94
N ALA A 252 -20.75 -8.85 -8.27
CA ALA A 252 -20.88 -7.99 -9.45
C ALA A 252 -20.90 -8.81 -10.75
N PHE A 253 -20.03 -9.83 -10.87
CA PHE A 253 -20.03 -10.72 -12.02
C PHE A 253 -21.31 -11.57 -12.12
N VAL A 254 -21.82 -12.07 -11.00
CA VAL A 254 -23.08 -12.83 -10.95
C VAL A 254 -24.29 -11.96 -11.30
N ALA A 255 -24.23 -10.66 -11.01
CA ALA A 255 -25.27 -9.71 -11.33
C ALA A 255 -25.34 -9.34 -12.83
N LEU A 256 -24.33 -9.69 -13.63
CA LEU A 256 -24.34 -9.43 -15.07
C LEU A 256 -25.43 -10.22 -15.79
N ARG A 257 -26.18 -9.52 -16.63
CA ARG A 257 -27.19 -10.08 -17.51
C ARG A 257 -26.60 -10.33 -18.90
N PRO A 258 -27.07 -11.36 -19.63
CA PRO A 258 -26.54 -11.70 -20.96
C PRO A 258 -26.54 -10.54 -21.97
N ASP A 259 -27.47 -9.59 -21.83
CA ASP A 259 -27.67 -8.42 -22.68
C ASP A 259 -26.90 -7.17 -22.21
N ASP A 260 -26.28 -7.19 -21.02
CA ASP A 260 -25.49 -6.05 -20.53
C ASP A 260 -24.34 -5.71 -21.51
N PRO A 261 -23.92 -4.44 -21.62
CA PRO A 261 -22.87 -4.02 -22.55
C PRO A 261 -21.60 -4.87 -22.46
N VAL A 262 -21.00 -5.23 -23.60
CA VAL A 262 -19.81 -6.12 -23.62
C VAL A 262 -18.63 -5.55 -22.80
N GLU A 263 -18.53 -4.23 -22.66
CA GLU A 263 -17.53 -3.58 -21.80
C GLU A 263 -17.64 -3.98 -20.32
N GLN A 264 -18.86 -4.18 -19.81
CA GLN A 264 -19.09 -4.60 -18.44
C GLN A 264 -18.61 -6.04 -18.24
N TRP A 265 -18.87 -6.91 -19.22
CA TRP A 265 -18.36 -8.28 -19.22
C TRP A 265 -16.82 -8.32 -19.23
N ILE A 266 -16.18 -7.52 -20.08
CA ILE A 266 -14.72 -7.46 -20.21
C ILE A 266 -14.06 -6.93 -18.94
N ALA A 267 -14.71 -6.03 -18.20
CA ALA A 267 -14.18 -5.52 -16.92
C ALA A 267 -13.94 -6.62 -15.87
N HIS A 268 -14.61 -7.76 -15.99
CA HIS A 268 -14.45 -8.93 -15.12
C HIS A 268 -13.40 -9.95 -15.61
N MET A 269 -12.53 -9.56 -16.55
CA MET A 269 -11.41 -10.38 -17.04
C MET A 269 -10.02 -9.79 -16.69
N PRO A 270 -9.69 -9.52 -15.41
CA PRO A 270 -8.30 -9.28 -15.05
C PRO A 270 -7.45 -10.55 -15.29
N TYR A 271 -6.14 -10.38 -15.43
CA TYR A 271 -5.19 -11.50 -15.63
C TYR A 271 -5.27 -12.58 -14.53
N SER A 272 -5.71 -12.20 -13.33
CA SER A 272 -5.90 -13.09 -12.18
C SER A 272 -7.30 -13.68 -12.04
N ALA A 273 -8.21 -13.44 -13.01
CA ALA A 273 -9.58 -13.92 -12.93
C ALA A 273 -9.63 -15.46 -12.92
N PRO A 274 -10.56 -16.08 -12.17
CA PRO A 274 -10.76 -17.53 -12.23
C PRO A 274 -11.07 -18.00 -13.65
N PHE A 275 -10.49 -19.11 -14.08
CA PHE A 275 -10.62 -19.64 -15.44
C PHE A 275 -12.08 -19.75 -15.94
N LYS A 276 -13.00 -20.22 -15.08
CA LYS A 276 -14.44 -20.30 -15.41
C LYS A 276 -15.07 -18.94 -15.71
N ARG A 277 -14.63 -17.88 -15.03
CA ARG A 277 -15.09 -16.51 -15.25
C ARG A 277 -14.61 -16.02 -16.62
N VAL A 278 -13.33 -16.23 -16.93
CA VAL A 278 -12.75 -15.90 -18.24
C VAL A 278 -13.50 -16.60 -19.37
N GLN A 279 -13.79 -17.91 -19.24
CA GLN A 279 -14.56 -18.66 -20.24
C GLN A 279 -15.98 -18.09 -20.45
N ALA A 280 -16.67 -17.72 -19.37
CA ALA A 280 -18.01 -17.15 -19.47
C ALA A 280 -18.01 -15.78 -20.16
N VAL A 281 -17.04 -14.91 -19.84
CA VAL A 281 -16.87 -13.63 -20.53
C VAL A 281 -16.53 -13.85 -22.01
N MET A 282 -15.59 -14.75 -22.31
CA MET A 282 -15.21 -15.04 -23.71
C MET A 282 -16.38 -15.56 -24.52
N LYS A 283 -17.29 -16.36 -23.95
CA LYS A 283 -18.51 -16.80 -24.65
C LYS A 283 -19.39 -15.63 -25.09
N VAL A 284 -19.53 -14.59 -24.25
CA VAL A 284 -20.30 -13.39 -24.58
C VAL A 284 -19.59 -12.56 -25.65
N VAL A 285 -18.29 -12.36 -25.47
CA VAL A 285 -17.42 -11.64 -26.41
C VAL A 285 -17.48 -12.26 -27.81
N GLU A 286 -17.34 -13.59 -27.90
CA GLU A 286 -17.36 -14.33 -29.17
C GLU A 286 -18.67 -14.17 -29.92
N ALA A 287 -19.79 -14.16 -29.19
CA ALA A 287 -21.11 -13.95 -29.76
C ALA A 287 -21.37 -12.49 -30.18
N ARG A 288 -20.59 -11.52 -29.66
CA ARG A 288 -20.85 -10.07 -29.77
C ARG A 288 -19.62 -9.30 -30.28
N GLN A 289 -18.84 -9.90 -31.17
CA GLN A 289 -17.64 -9.27 -31.76
C GLN A 289 -17.89 -7.89 -32.41
N PRO A 290 -19.06 -7.59 -33.04
CA PRO A 290 -19.32 -6.24 -33.53
C PRO A 290 -19.26 -5.15 -32.44
N GLU A 291 -19.64 -5.45 -31.21
CA GLU A 291 -19.55 -4.50 -30.08
C GLU A 291 -18.09 -4.35 -29.62
N VAL A 292 -17.31 -5.43 -29.61
CA VAL A 292 -15.86 -5.37 -29.33
C VAL A 292 -15.15 -4.50 -30.39
N ALA A 293 -15.55 -4.61 -31.65
CA ALA A 293 -15.04 -3.77 -32.73
C ALA A 293 -15.38 -2.29 -32.52
N GLN A 294 -16.52 -1.96 -31.90
CA GLN A 294 -16.86 -0.59 -31.50
C GLN A 294 -16.00 -0.12 -30.33
N LEU A 295 -15.71 -0.97 -29.35
CA LEU A 295 -14.79 -0.63 -28.24
C LEU A 295 -13.39 -0.29 -28.74
N ILE A 296 -12.85 -1.05 -29.70
CA ILE A 296 -11.53 -0.76 -30.31
C ILE A 296 -11.53 0.63 -30.98
N ARG A 297 -12.66 1.06 -31.54
CA ARG A 297 -12.81 2.39 -32.16
C ARG A 297 -13.19 3.50 -31.18
N ALA A 298 -13.39 3.19 -29.90
CA ALA A 298 -13.82 4.16 -28.91
C ALA A 298 -12.75 5.27 -28.71
N PRO A 299 -13.17 6.52 -28.46
CA PRO A 299 -12.25 7.61 -28.13
C PRO A 299 -11.58 7.38 -26.75
N ASP A 300 -12.26 6.69 -25.83
CA ASP A 300 -11.72 6.32 -24.52
C ASP A 300 -10.60 5.28 -24.66
N GLY A 301 -9.39 5.66 -24.24
CA GLY A 301 -8.21 4.80 -24.32
C GLY A 301 -8.32 3.51 -23.49
N LYS A 302 -9.07 3.50 -22.38
CA LYS A 302 -9.27 2.31 -21.54
C LYS A 302 -10.18 1.30 -22.22
N LEU A 303 -11.30 1.77 -22.79
CA LEU A 303 -12.22 0.90 -23.53
C LEU A 303 -11.56 0.33 -24.78
N ARG A 304 -10.80 1.16 -25.49
CA ARG A 304 -10.01 0.74 -26.65
C ARG A 304 -8.97 -0.33 -26.30
N ALA A 305 -8.20 -0.12 -25.24
CA ALA A 305 -7.23 -1.12 -24.76
C ALA A 305 -7.91 -2.41 -24.29
N ALA A 306 -9.07 -2.32 -23.64
CA ALA A 306 -9.87 -3.49 -23.27
C ALA A 306 -10.32 -4.28 -24.51
N GLY A 307 -10.80 -3.59 -25.55
CA GLY A 307 -11.16 -4.21 -26.83
C GLY A 307 -9.97 -4.94 -27.48
N LEU A 308 -8.82 -4.28 -27.59
CA LEU A 308 -7.61 -4.88 -28.19
C LEU A 308 -7.12 -6.11 -27.43
N ARG A 309 -7.11 -6.09 -26.09
CA ARG A 309 -6.67 -7.24 -25.28
C ARG A 309 -7.55 -8.47 -25.49
N VAL A 310 -8.85 -8.27 -25.66
CA VAL A 310 -9.79 -9.36 -25.83
C VAL A 310 -9.63 -10.03 -27.20
N VAL A 311 -9.18 -9.32 -28.24
CA VAL A 311 -8.87 -9.89 -29.56
C VAL A 311 -7.85 -11.03 -29.45
N VAL A 312 -6.91 -10.95 -28.52
CA VAL A 312 -5.85 -11.95 -28.34
C VAL A 312 -6.40 -13.31 -27.92
N SER A 313 -7.57 -13.31 -27.26
CA SER A 313 -8.24 -14.49 -26.74
C SER A 313 -9.31 -15.05 -27.68
N LEU A 314 -9.55 -14.43 -28.83
CA LEU A 314 -10.59 -14.88 -29.76
C LEU A 314 -10.20 -16.19 -30.47
N GLU A 315 -11.12 -17.14 -30.48
CA GLU A 315 -11.03 -18.39 -31.23
C GLU A 315 -11.23 -18.15 -32.73
N GLN A 316 -12.22 -17.33 -33.08
CA GLN A 316 -12.52 -16.90 -34.43
C GLN A 316 -12.50 -15.37 -34.49
N VAL A 317 -11.97 -14.78 -35.55
CA VAL A 317 -11.93 -13.31 -35.68
C VAL A 317 -12.82 -12.92 -36.85
N GLN A 318 -13.88 -12.15 -36.59
CA GLN A 318 -14.78 -11.64 -37.62
C GLN A 318 -14.14 -10.48 -38.41
N PRO A 319 -14.53 -10.25 -39.68
CA PRO A 319 -13.99 -9.16 -40.51
C PRO A 319 -14.04 -7.78 -39.84
N GLU A 320 -15.09 -7.51 -39.06
CA GLU A 320 -15.31 -6.25 -38.35
C GLU A 320 -14.22 -5.98 -37.30
N ILE A 321 -13.72 -7.03 -36.64
CA ILE A 321 -12.58 -6.95 -35.70
C ILE A 321 -11.29 -6.68 -36.46
N ARG A 322 -11.03 -7.42 -37.54
CA ARG A 322 -9.86 -7.18 -38.41
C ARG A 322 -9.82 -5.72 -38.84
N ASP A 323 -10.94 -5.20 -39.33
CA ASP A 323 -11.05 -3.83 -39.83
C ASP A 323 -10.89 -2.81 -38.70
N ALA A 324 -11.37 -3.11 -37.48
CA ALA A 324 -11.18 -2.26 -36.31
C ALA A 324 -9.71 -2.19 -35.88
N VAL A 325 -9.02 -3.33 -35.81
CA VAL A 325 -7.60 -3.41 -35.44
C VAL A 325 -6.71 -2.76 -36.49
N ALA A 326 -7.05 -2.92 -37.78
CA ALA A 326 -6.35 -2.25 -38.87
C ALA A 326 -6.51 -0.72 -38.78
N ALA A 327 -7.74 -0.23 -38.58
CA ALA A 327 -8.02 1.20 -38.42
C ALA A 327 -7.31 1.80 -37.20
N GLU A 328 -7.21 1.04 -36.10
CA GLU A 328 -6.45 1.45 -34.92
C GLU A 328 -4.94 1.57 -35.21
N GLY A 329 -4.41 0.71 -36.08
CA GLY A 329 -3.05 0.82 -36.59
C GLY A 329 -2.82 2.14 -37.32
N GLU A 330 -3.71 2.52 -38.24
CA GLU A 330 -3.61 3.82 -38.93
C GLU A 330 -3.70 5.00 -37.95
N ALA A 331 -4.64 4.95 -37.01
CA ALA A 331 -4.79 6.01 -36.00
C ALA A 331 -3.57 6.13 -35.07
N LEU A 332 -2.88 5.03 -34.77
CA LEU A 332 -1.64 5.03 -34.01
C LEU A 332 -0.46 5.57 -34.84
N ALA A 333 -0.42 5.29 -36.15
CA ALA A 333 0.58 5.87 -37.05
C ALA A 333 0.43 7.39 -37.16
N ASP A 334 -0.80 7.90 -37.25
CA ASP A 334 -1.07 9.34 -37.20
C ASP A 334 -0.65 9.98 -35.88
N ALA A 335 -0.90 9.30 -34.77
CA ALA A 335 -0.47 9.78 -33.46
C ALA A 335 1.07 9.82 -33.32
N LEU A 336 1.79 8.84 -33.89
CA LEU A 336 3.25 8.88 -33.98
C LEU A 336 3.76 10.03 -34.86
N ARG A 337 3.10 10.31 -35.98
CA ARG A 337 3.44 11.49 -36.82
C ARG A 337 3.27 12.79 -36.04
N ALA A 338 2.17 12.93 -35.30
CA ALA A 338 1.92 14.10 -34.44
C ALA A 338 2.97 14.22 -33.33
N PHE A 339 3.31 13.12 -32.65
CA PHE A 339 4.35 13.11 -31.61
C PHE A 339 5.73 13.47 -32.18
N ASN A 340 6.05 13.00 -33.38
CA ASN A 340 7.29 13.38 -34.05
C ASN A 340 7.39 14.88 -34.38
N ALA A 341 6.26 15.60 -34.43
CA ALA A 341 6.20 17.04 -34.61
C ALA A 341 6.14 17.84 -33.30
N MET A 342 5.96 17.18 -32.14
CA MET A 342 5.84 17.80 -30.82
C MET A 342 7.19 18.32 -30.31
N ASP A 343 7.22 19.46 -29.62
CA ASP A 343 8.46 19.96 -29.01
C ASP A 343 8.83 19.06 -27.82
N ALA A 344 10.12 18.75 -27.66
CA ALA A 344 10.58 17.91 -26.54
C ALA A 344 10.35 18.57 -25.16
N ASN A 345 10.19 19.90 -25.13
CA ASN A 345 9.92 20.68 -23.93
C ASN A 345 8.41 20.86 -23.65
N ASP A 346 7.52 20.33 -24.49
CA ASP A 346 6.08 20.39 -24.23
C ASP A 346 5.71 19.64 -22.95
N THR A 347 4.84 20.23 -22.12
CA THR A 347 4.47 19.65 -20.80
C THR A 347 3.80 18.27 -20.91
N GLY A 348 3.25 17.94 -22.08
CA GLY A 348 2.63 16.63 -22.36
C GLY A 348 3.52 15.65 -23.13
N PHE A 349 4.79 15.98 -23.39
CA PHE A 349 5.69 15.18 -24.22
C PHE A 349 5.85 13.76 -23.67
N MET A 350 6.23 13.65 -22.38
CA MET A 350 6.46 12.37 -21.71
C MET A 350 5.18 11.53 -21.61
N ASP A 351 4.05 12.14 -21.25
CA ASP A 351 2.76 11.45 -21.14
C ASP A 351 2.31 10.90 -22.50
N THR A 352 2.46 11.69 -23.57
CA THR A 352 2.15 11.26 -24.94
C THR A 352 3.02 10.08 -25.38
N GLN A 353 4.32 10.16 -25.09
CA GLN A 353 5.27 9.09 -25.40
C GLN A 353 4.92 7.77 -24.69
N VAL A 354 4.59 7.82 -23.40
CA VAL A 354 4.18 6.65 -22.61
C VAL A 354 2.86 6.08 -23.13
N ALA A 355 1.90 6.94 -23.46
CA ALA A 355 0.61 6.54 -24.01
C ALA A 355 0.76 5.83 -25.37
N LEU A 356 1.60 6.35 -26.27
CA LEU A 356 1.88 5.75 -27.58
C LEU A 356 2.52 4.37 -27.45
N ARG A 357 3.53 4.23 -26.57
CA ARG A 357 4.16 2.93 -26.30
C ARG A 357 3.16 1.91 -25.78
N SER A 358 2.34 2.30 -24.80
CA SER A 358 1.31 1.42 -24.24
C SER A 358 0.29 1.01 -25.30
N ARG A 359 -0.18 1.97 -26.11
CA ARG A 359 -1.15 1.73 -27.20
C ARG A 359 -0.59 0.80 -28.27
N PHE A 360 0.69 0.97 -28.65
CA PHE A 360 1.37 0.06 -29.57
C PHE A 360 1.48 -1.36 -29.03
N ASN A 361 1.77 -1.55 -27.75
CA ASN A 361 1.88 -2.88 -27.15
C ASN A 361 0.56 -3.65 -27.14
N GLU A 362 -0.57 -2.96 -26.93
CA GLU A 362 -1.89 -3.60 -27.04
C GLU A 362 -2.23 -3.89 -28.50
N TRP A 363 -2.02 -2.92 -29.39
CA TRP A 363 -2.31 -3.08 -30.81
C TRP A 363 -1.50 -4.19 -31.47
N LYS A 364 -0.17 -4.27 -31.24
CA LYS A 364 0.69 -5.26 -31.92
C LYS A 364 0.26 -6.70 -31.60
N THR A 365 -0.21 -6.94 -30.37
CA THR A 365 -0.64 -8.28 -29.92
C THR A 365 -1.96 -8.66 -30.57
N ALA A 366 -2.91 -7.73 -30.65
CA ALA A 366 -4.15 -7.93 -31.39
C ALA A 366 -3.91 -8.10 -32.91
N TRP A 367 -3.04 -7.27 -33.49
CA TRP A 367 -2.67 -7.31 -34.90
C TRP A 367 -2.02 -8.64 -35.28
N TRP A 368 -1.14 -9.16 -34.42
CA TRP A 368 -0.57 -10.49 -34.60
C TRP A 368 -1.66 -11.55 -34.74
N VAL A 369 -2.66 -11.59 -33.85
CA VAL A 369 -3.76 -12.56 -33.97
C VAL A 369 -4.54 -12.37 -35.28
N VAL A 370 -4.83 -11.12 -35.67
CA VAL A 370 -5.54 -10.83 -36.93
C VAL A 370 -4.79 -11.35 -38.15
N ILE A 371 -3.49 -11.08 -38.27
CA ILE A 371 -2.63 -11.56 -39.37
C ILE A 371 -2.74 -13.08 -39.50
N HIS A 372 -2.63 -13.79 -38.39
CA HIS A 372 -2.60 -15.25 -38.37
C HIS A 372 -3.94 -15.88 -38.70
N ARG A 373 -5.04 -15.28 -38.24
CA ARG A 373 -6.38 -15.83 -38.44
C ARG A 373 -6.92 -15.57 -39.85
N PHE A 374 -6.49 -14.47 -40.49
CA PHE A 374 -6.89 -14.12 -41.85
C PHE A 374 -5.87 -14.48 -42.93
N GLU A 375 -4.69 -14.99 -42.57
CA GLU A 375 -3.60 -15.32 -43.50
C GLU A 375 -3.22 -14.13 -44.41
N ILE A 376 -3.26 -12.91 -43.86
CA ILE A 376 -2.92 -11.67 -44.60
C ILE A 376 -1.47 -11.25 -44.34
N ASP A 377 -0.85 -10.55 -45.29
CA ASP A 377 0.44 -9.91 -45.05
C ASP A 377 0.26 -8.64 -44.21
N GLY A 378 0.62 -8.70 -42.93
CA GLY A 378 0.58 -7.58 -42.01
C GLY A 378 1.87 -6.79 -41.84
N ARG A 379 2.84 -6.92 -42.77
CA ARG A 379 4.14 -6.22 -42.68
C ARG A 379 4.01 -4.71 -42.79
N THR A 380 3.20 -4.21 -43.71
CA THR A 380 3.15 -2.77 -44.04
C THR A 380 2.80 -1.89 -42.83
N PRO A 381 1.78 -2.19 -42.01
CA PRO A 381 1.54 -1.43 -40.78
C PRO A 381 2.70 -1.48 -39.78
N LEU A 382 3.33 -2.64 -39.59
CA LEU A 382 4.46 -2.80 -38.67
C LEU A 382 5.70 -2.02 -39.13
N GLN A 383 6.02 -2.06 -40.42
CA GLN A 383 7.10 -1.26 -41.01
C GLN A 383 6.84 0.24 -40.83
N THR A 384 5.61 0.68 -41.11
CA THR A 384 5.22 2.08 -40.93
C THR A 384 5.41 2.54 -39.48
N MET A 385 4.99 1.75 -38.51
CA MET A 385 5.18 2.06 -37.08
C MET A 385 6.65 2.13 -36.69
N ARG A 386 7.44 1.14 -37.13
CA ARG A 386 8.88 1.09 -36.85
C ARG A 386 9.58 2.33 -37.39
N ASP A 387 9.35 2.66 -38.67
CA ASP A 387 10.02 3.76 -39.36
C ASP A 387 9.60 5.13 -38.77
N LEU A 388 8.36 5.26 -38.30
CA LEU A 388 7.90 6.45 -37.57
C LEU A 388 8.55 6.56 -36.19
N ALA A 389 8.64 5.46 -35.44
CA ALA A 389 9.21 5.44 -34.09
C ALA A 389 10.74 5.65 -34.09
N GLU A 390 11.44 5.18 -35.12
CA GLU A 390 12.90 5.28 -35.26
C GLU A 390 13.40 6.73 -35.21
N LYS A 391 12.60 7.69 -35.71
CA LYS A 391 12.92 9.13 -35.71
C LYS A 391 13.20 9.71 -34.33
N ARG A 392 12.69 9.10 -33.26
CA ARG A 392 12.89 9.54 -31.86
C ARG A 392 13.41 8.43 -30.95
N ALA A 393 13.89 7.30 -31.49
CA ALA A 393 14.21 6.11 -30.70
C ALA A 393 15.39 6.30 -29.73
N ALA A 394 16.36 7.16 -30.05
CA ALA A 394 17.57 7.34 -29.24
C ALA A 394 17.30 7.95 -27.86
N ASP A 395 16.32 8.86 -27.77
CA ASP A 395 16.10 9.71 -26.60
C ASP A 395 14.74 9.46 -25.92
N THR A 396 14.01 8.45 -26.37
CA THR A 396 12.64 8.17 -25.90
C THR A 396 12.36 6.67 -25.79
N THR A 397 11.22 6.34 -25.19
CA THR A 397 10.70 4.96 -25.13
C THR A 397 10.19 4.46 -26.49
N MET A 398 10.30 5.26 -27.57
CA MET A 398 10.01 4.81 -28.93
C MET A 398 10.97 3.70 -29.40
N GLY A 399 12.17 3.59 -28.80
CA GLY A 399 13.08 2.47 -29.06
C GLY A 399 12.46 1.10 -28.77
N GLU A 400 11.53 1.02 -27.80
CA GLU A 400 10.77 -0.22 -27.55
C GLU A 400 9.79 -0.54 -28.68
N ILE A 401 9.16 0.47 -29.30
CA ILE A 401 8.28 0.26 -30.46
C ILE A 401 9.10 -0.28 -31.63
N VAL A 402 10.26 0.32 -31.92
CA VAL A 402 11.18 -0.14 -32.98
C VAL A 402 11.59 -1.59 -32.77
N THR A 403 12.06 -1.92 -31.57
CA THR A 403 12.52 -3.27 -31.22
C THR A 403 11.39 -4.30 -31.38
N ASN A 404 10.21 -3.99 -30.84
CA ASN A 404 9.06 -4.89 -30.89
C ASN A 404 8.51 -5.08 -32.31
N ALA A 405 8.45 -4.01 -33.11
CA ALA A 405 8.04 -4.10 -34.50
C ALA A 405 9.01 -4.95 -35.32
N GLN A 406 10.32 -4.76 -35.12
CA GLN A 406 11.35 -5.55 -35.80
C GLN A 406 11.25 -7.05 -35.46
N VAL A 407 11.05 -7.40 -34.18
CA VAL A 407 10.87 -8.79 -33.76
C VAL A 407 9.70 -9.46 -34.49
N LEU A 408 8.56 -8.76 -34.63
CA LEU A 408 7.41 -9.31 -35.35
C LEU A 408 7.68 -9.44 -36.85
N LEU A 409 8.36 -8.47 -37.47
CA LEU A 409 8.75 -8.54 -38.89
C LEU A 409 9.69 -9.71 -39.16
N ASP A 410 10.72 -9.91 -38.32
CA ASP A 410 11.66 -11.02 -38.42
C ASP A 410 10.93 -12.38 -38.30
N GLU A 411 9.93 -12.46 -37.42
CA GLU A 411 9.13 -13.66 -37.22
C GLU A 411 8.23 -13.97 -38.43
N MET A 412 7.68 -12.94 -39.09
CA MET A 412 6.94 -13.10 -40.34
C MET A 412 7.85 -13.57 -41.49
N ASP A 413 9.09 -13.09 -41.55
CA ASP A 413 10.05 -13.51 -42.57
C ASP A 413 10.53 -14.95 -42.40
N LYS A 414 10.68 -15.42 -41.15
CA LYS A 414 10.95 -16.84 -40.88
C LYS A 414 9.83 -17.75 -41.38
N ARG A 415 8.57 -17.35 -41.22
CA ARG A 415 7.40 -18.14 -41.64
C ARG A 415 7.26 -18.26 -43.16
N ASN A 416 7.70 -17.25 -43.90
CA ASN A 416 7.61 -17.23 -45.36
C ASN A 416 8.75 -17.99 -46.06
N LYS A 417 9.75 -18.49 -45.32
CA LYS A 417 10.77 -19.36 -45.91
C LYS A 417 10.15 -20.75 -46.16
N PRO A 418 10.23 -21.29 -47.39
CA PRO A 418 9.79 -22.66 -47.65
C PRO A 418 10.53 -23.61 -46.72
N ALA A 419 9.81 -24.58 -46.14
CA ALA A 419 10.43 -25.64 -45.35
C ALA A 419 11.33 -26.46 -46.29
N ASN A 420 12.65 -26.28 -46.14
CA ASN A 420 13.67 -27.04 -46.86
C ASN A 420 13.73 -28.49 -46.40
#